data_AF-A0AAW6Y5Y9-F1
#
_entry.id   AF-A0AAW6Y5Y9-F1
#
_cell.length_a   1.000
_cell.length_b   1.000
_cell.length_c   1.000
_cell.angle_alpha   90.00
_cell.angle_beta   90.00
_cell.angle_gamma   90.00
#
_symmetry.space_group_name_H-M   'P 1'
#
loop_
_entity.id
_entity.type
_entity.pdbx_description
1 polymer ?
#
loop_
_entity_poly.entity_id
_entity_poly.type
_entity_poly.pdbx_seq_one_letter_code
_entity_poly.pdbx_strand_id
1 'polypeptide(L)'
;VDRAGDAQVEAVADRALDQLARWAGIPDLAERIVVRRTYGPGDFAADVHAWRGSLLGPGHTLAQSAMFRPSVRDADVAGLMYAGSSVRPGIGVPMCL
;
A
#
# COMPACT_ATOMS: atom_id res chain seq x y z
N VAL A 1 3.37 -11.91 -20.50
CA VAL A 1 2.90 -11.40 -19.19
C VAL A 1 3.78 -10.25 -18.81
N ASP A 2 3.27 -9.03 -18.99
CA ASP A 2 4.02 -8.05 -19.78
C ASP A 2 5.04 -7.22 -19.01
N ARG A 3 5.32 -7.56 -17.75
CA ARG A 3 6.33 -6.92 -16.87
C ARG A 3 6.38 -5.40 -17.05
N ALA A 4 5.21 -4.80 -17.18
CA ALA A 4 5.06 -3.41 -17.61
C ALA A 4 5.10 -2.42 -16.42
N GLY A 5 5.21 -2.93 -15.19
CA GLY A 5 5.29 -2.10 -13.99
C GLY A 5 6.69 -1.54 -13.73
N ASP A 6 6.81 -0.83 -12.62
CA ASP A 6 8.08 -0.29 -12.14
C ASP A 6 9.14 -1.39 -11.98
N ALA A 7 10.36 -1.13 -12.45
CA ALA A 7 11.45 -2.12 -12.48
C ALA A 7 11.81 -2.68 -11.10
N GLN A 8 11.76 -1.86 -10.05
CA GLN A 8 12.04 -2.31 -8.68
C GLN A 8 10.90 -3.19 -8.16
N VAL A 9 9.65 -2.84 -8.47
CA VAL A 9 8.47 -3.64 -8.11
C VAL A 9 8.51 -5.00 -8.82
N GLU A 10 8.83 -5.02 -10.11
CA GLU A 10 8.98 -6.27 -10.88
C GLU A 10 10.07 -7.18 -10.30
N ALA A 11 11.22 -6.61 -9.90
CA ALA A 11 12.30 -7.37 -9.26
C ALA A 11 11.93 -7.91 -7.87
N VAL A 12 11.06 -7.22 -7.12
CA VAL A 12 10.50 -7.74 -5.86
C VAL A 12 9.55 -8.90 -6.15
N ALA A 13 8.67 -8.74 -7.15
CA ALA A 13 7.71 -9.76 -7.55
C ALA A 13 8.40 -11.05 -8.02
N ASP A 14 9.47 -10.95 -8.81
CA ASP A 14 10.27 -12.10 -9.23
C ASP A 14 10.84 -12.87 -8.02
N ARG A 15 11.46 -12.16 -7.07
CA ARG A 15 11.99 -12.78 -5.84
C ARG A 15 10.91 -13.43 -4.98
N ALA A 16 9.72 -12.83 -4.93
CA ALA A 16 8.59 -13.39 -4.19
C ALA A 16 8.06 -14.66 -4.87
N LEU A 17 7.95 -14.67 -6.20
CA LEU A 17 7.55 -15.86 -6.98
C LEU A 17 8.55 -17.01 -6.80
N ASP A 18 9.85 -16.73 -6.87
CA ASP A 18 10.89 -17.73 -6.63
C ASP A 18 10.80 -18.31 -5.21
N GLN A 19 10.53 -17.46 -4.22
CA GLN A 19 10.36 -17.88 -2.82
C GLN A 19 9.13 -18.77 -2.65
N LEU A 20 8.01 -18.41 -3.27
CA LEU A 20 6.77 -19.19 -3.25
C LEU A 20 6.93 -20.53 -3.94
N ALA A 21 7.59 -20.56 -5.11
CA ALA A 21 7.89 -21.79 -5.85
C ALA A 21 8.66 -22.80 -4.97
N ARG A 22 9.70 -22.31 -4.25
CA ARG A 22 10.47 -23.14 -3.32
C ARG A 22 9.65 -23.61 -2.12
N TRP A 23 8.89 -22.72 -1.48
CA TRP A 23 8.11 -23.06 -0.28
C TRP A 23 6.96 -24.01 -0.56
N ALA A 24 6.31 -23.85 -1.71
CA ALA A 24 5.20 -24.69 -2.12
C ALA A 24 5.64 -25.98 -2.83
N GLY A 25 6.92 -26.13 -3.20
CA GLY A 25 7.42 -27.26 -3.97
C GLY A 25 6.91 -27.29 -5.42
N ILE A 26 6.69 -26.11 -6.02
CA ILE A 26 6.16 -25.94 -7.37
C ILE A 26 7.22 -25.26 -8.25
N PRO A 27 8.18 -26.02 -8.82
CA PRO A 27 9.33 -25.44 -9.52
C PRO A 27 8.95 -24.67 -10.81
N ASP A 28 7.82 -25.01 -11.42
CA ASP A 28 7.30 -24.40 -12.66
C ASP A 28 6.23 -23.32 -12.39
N LEU A 29 6.13 -22.81 -11.15
CA LEU A 29 5.11 -21.83 -10.76
C LEU A 29 5.09 -20.59 -11.67
N ALA A 30 6.26 -20.08 -12.05
CA ALA A 30 6.39 -18.90 -12.90
C ALA A 30 5.86 -19.16 -14.33
N GLU A 31 6.05 -20.37 -14.85
CA GLU A 31 5.59 -20.76 -16.19
C GLU A 31 4.06 -20.90 -16.26
N ARG A 32 3.42 -21.20 -15.11
CA ARG A 32 1.96 -21.32 -14.98
C ARG A 32 1.24 -19.96 -14.91
N ILE A 33 1.98 -18.84 -14.85
CA ILE A 33 1.39 -17.50 -14.75
C ILE A 33 0.79 -17.12 -16.11
N VAL A 34 -0.53 -17.06 -16.17
CA VAL A 34 -1.27 -16.56 -17.34
C VAL A 34 -1.43 -15.05 -17.35
N VAL A 35 -1.48 -14.43 -16.15
CA VAL A 35 -1.64 -12.98 -15.95
C VAL A 35 -0.80 -12.56 -14.75
N ARG A 36 -0.07 -11.44 -14.89
CA ARG A 36 0.67 -10.75 -13.84
C ARG A 36 0.46 -9.27 -14.04
N ARG A 37 0.11 -8.63 -12.93
CA ARG A 37 0.03 -7.18 -12.77
C ARG A 37 0.77 -6.86 -11.49
N THR A 38 1.70 -5.93 -11.57
CA THR A 38 2.42 -5.41 -10.42
C THR A 38 1.81 -4.07 -10.04
N TYR A 39 1.86 -3.75 -8.76
CA TYR A 39 1.31 -2.51 -8.21
C TYR A 39 2.17 -2.12 -7.03
N GLY A 40 2.76 -0.93 -7.07
CA GLY A 40 3.73 -0.45 -6.11
C GLY A 40 3.52 1.01 -5.72
N PRO A 41 4.47 1.60 -4.98
CA PRO A 41 4.30 2.93 -4.39
C PRO A 41 3.98 4.03 -5.41
N GLY A 42 4.55 3.96 -6.62
CA GLY A 42 4.26 4.91 -7.69
C GLY A 42 2.79 4.87 -8.11
N ASP A 43 2.23 3.67 -8.26
CA ASP A 43 0.83 3.46 -8.62
C ASP A 43 -0.10 3.95 -7.50
N PHE A 44 0.24 3.71 -6.23
CA PHE A 44 -0.51 4.29 -5.10
C PHE A 44 -0.56 5.82 -5.13
N ALA A 45 0.55 6.47 -5.49
CA ALA A 45 0.59 7.92 -5.61
C ALA A 45 -0.24 8.42 -6.80
N ALA A 46 -0.19 7.71 -7.93
CA ALA A 46 -0.88 8.10 -9.16
C ALA A 46 -2.40 7.87 -9.08
N ASP A 47 -2.81 6.67 -8.64
CA ASP A 47 -4.19 6.20 -8.82
C ASP A 47 -5.10 6.56 -7.65
N VAL A 48 -4.55 6.62 -6.44
CA VAL A 48 -5.34 6.90 -5.20
C VAL A 48 -4.84 8.11 -4.43
N HIS A 49 -3.96 8.91 -5.04
CA HIS A 49 -3.39 10.13 -4.45
C HIS A 49 -2.76 9.89 -3.07
N ALA A 50 -2.19 8.70 -2.86
CA ALA A 50 -1.51 8.39 -1.62
C ALA A 50 -0.22 9.20 -1.52
N TRP A 51 -0.11 10.05 -0.48
CA TRP A 51 1.10 10.82 -0.24
C TRP A 51 2.32 9.89 -0.13
N ARG A 52 3.33 10.15 -0.98
CA ARG A 52 4.56 9.34 -1.12
C ARG A 52 4.31 7.86 -1.41
N GLY A 53 3.16 7.50 -2.01
CA GLY A 53 2.84 6.11 -2.31
C GLY A 53 2.57 5.25 -1.08
N SER A 54 2.21 5.86 0.04
CA SER A 54 2.00 5.13 1.30
C SER A 54 0.69 4.35 1.27
N LEU A 55 0.79 3.03 1.43
CA LEU A 55 -0.38 2.17 1.65
C LEU A 55 -1.01 2.43 3.04
N LEU A 56 -0.19 2.81 4.04
CA LEU A 56 -0.60 2.83 5.46
C LEU A 56 -0.73 4.24 6.08
N GLY A 57 -0.62 5.29 5.27
CA GLY A 57 -0.58 6.66 5.77
C GLY A 57 0.69 6.93 6.59
N PRO A 58 0.61 7.68 7.71
CA PRO A 58 1.74 7.88 8.62
C PRO A 58 2.33 6.56 9.12
N GLY A 59 3.67 6.52 9.24
CA GLY A 59 4.39 5.32 9.66
C GLY A 59 4.06 4.90 11.10
N HIS A 60 4.33 3.64 11.43
CA HIS A 60 4.11 3.07 12.76
C HIS A 60 5.23 3.42 13.75
N THR A 61 5.65 4.69 13.76
CA THR A 61 6.56 5.22 14.79
C THR A 61 5.75 5.84 15.92
N LEU A 62 6.32 5.93 17.13
CA LEU A 62 5.62 6.50 18.29
C LEU A 62 5.08 7.91 17.99
N ALA A 63 5.89 8.75 17.33
CA ALA A 63 5.55 10.13 16.98
C ALA A 63 4.50 10.25 15.86
N GLN A 64 4.21 9.17 15.13
CA GLN A 64 3.26 9.16 14.00
C GLN A 64 2.05 8.25 14.27
N SER A 65 1.96 7.65 15.46
CA SER A 65 0.93 6.67 15.82
C SER A 65 -0.07 7.21 16.85
N ALA A 66 -1.22 6.54 16.93
CA ALA A 66 -2.28 6.73 17.93
C ALA A 66 -2.67 8.20 18.17
N MET A 67 -2.19 8.81 19.26
CA MET A 67 -2.59 10.14 19.71
C MET A 67 -2.01 11.28 18.86
N PHE A 68 -0.94 11.03 18.10
CA PHE A 68 -0.25 12.03 17.28
C PHE A 68 -0.67 12.00 15.81
N ARG A 69 -1.64 11.16 15.46
CA ARG A 69 -2.22 11.13 14.11
C ARG A 69 -3.15 12.34 13.92
N PRO A 70 -3.20 12.95 12.72
CA PRO A 70 -4.08 14.08 12.44
C PRO A 70 -5.53 13.84 12.80
N SER A 71 -6.20 14.90 13.25
CA SER A 71 -7.62 14.89 13.61
C SER A 71 -8.53 14.74 12.38
N VAL A 72 -9.70 14.14 12.57
CA VAL A 72 -10.78 14.15 11.58
C VAL A 72 -11.33 15.55 11.38
N ARG A 73 -11.35 16.40 12.42
CA ARG A 73 -11.81 17.80 12.32
C ARG A 73 -10.62 18.72 12.09
N ASP A 74 -10.77 19.65 11.15
CA ASP A 74 -9.82 20.75 11.00
C ASP A 74 -9.88 21.71 12.20
N ALA A 75 -8.74 22.29 12.57
CA ALA A 75 -8.63 23.18 13.72
C ALA A 75 -8.95 24.64 13.38
N ASP A 76 -8.71 25.04 12.13
CA ASP A 76 -8.77 26.43 11.68
C ASP A 76 -10.01 26.70 10.82
N VAL A 77 -10.53 25.67 10.14
CA VAL A 77 -11.68 25.78 9.24
C VAL A 77 -12.93 25.14 9.84
N ALA A 78 -13.86 25.98 10.28
CA ALA A 78 -15.13 25.52 10.83
C ALA A 78 -15.93 24.69 9.80
N GLY A 79 -16.29 23.46 10.18
CA GLY A 79 -17.09 22.55 9.35
C GLY A 79 -16.28 21.65 8.40
N LEU A 80 -14.96 21.81 8.32
CA LEU A 80 -14.11 20.93 7.51
C LEU A 80 -13.76 19.64 8.26
N MET A 81 -13.98 18.51 7.57
CA MET A 81 -13.74 17.16 8.08
C MET A 81 -12.93 16.36 7.08
N TYR A 82 -12.01 15.54 7.58
CA TYR A 82 -11.16 14.63 6.82
C TYR A 82 -11.63 13.18 7.03
N ALA A 83 -11.56 12.35 6.00
CA ALA A 83 -11.92 10.93 6.09
C ALA A 83 -10.82 10.05 5.48
N GLY A 84 -10.75 8.80 5.92
CA GLY A 84 -9.81 7.79 5.41
C GLY A 84 -8.60 7.54 6.31
N SER A 85 -7.63 6.81 5.77
CA SER A 85 -6.53 6.17 6.54
C SER A 85 -5.49 7.13 7.12
N SER A 86 -5.46 8.38 6.64
CA SER A 86 -4.48 9.40 7.05
C SER A 86 -4.86 10.14 8.34
N VAL A 87 -6.12 10.03 8.78
CA VAL A 87 -6.62 10.66 10.01
C VAL A 87 -7.02 9.62 11.05
N ARG A 88 -7.24 10.05 12.28
CA ARG A 88 -7.73 9.18 13.35
C ARG A 88 -9.07 8.53 12.95
N PRO A 89 -9.31 7.26 13.29
CA PRO A 89 -8.50 6.44 14.20
C PRO A 89 -7.34 5.67 13.51
N GLY A 90 -7.21 5.77 12.19
CA GLY A 90 -6.08 5.26 11.42
C GLY A 90 -6.50 4.29 10.32
N ILE A 91 -5.55 3.47 9.86
CA ILE A 91 -5.78 2.56 8.74
C ILE A 91 -6.50 1.27 9.16
N GLY A 92 -7.36 0.79 8.25
CA GLY A 92 -8.04 -0.50 8.30
C GLY A 92 -9.46 -0.36 7.72
N VAL A 93 -9.96 -1.38 7.01
CA VAL A 93 -11.33 -1.36 6.46
C VAL A 93 -12.39 -1.05 7.54
N PRO A 94 -12.34 -1.64 8.76
CA PRO A 94 -13.29 -1.29 9.82
C PRO A 94 -13.14 0.14 10.36
N MET A 95 -12.01 0.80 10.10
CA MET A 95 -11.69 2.13 10.63
C MET A 95 -12.00 3.26 9.65
N CYS A 96 -12.22 2.91 8.37
CA CYS A 96 -12.53 3.84 7.29
C CYS A 96 -14.02 3.83 6.88
N LEU A 97 -14.86 3.02 7.56
CA LEU A 97 -16.31 2.89 7.34
C LEU A 97 -17.09 3.49 8.51
#